data_AF-A0A941ESC6-F1
#
_entry.id   AF-A0A941ESC6-F1
#
_cell.length_a   1.000
_cell.length_b   1.000
_cell.length_c   1.000
_cell.angle_alpha   90.00
_cell.angle_beta   90.00
_cell.angle_gamma   90.00
#
_symmetry.space_group_name_H-M   'P 1'
#
loop_
_entity.id
_entity.type
_entity.pdbx_description
1 polymer ?
#
loop_
_entity_poly.entity_id
_entity_poly.type
_entity_poly.pdbx_seq_one_letter_code
_entity_poly.pdbx_strand_id
1 'polypeptide(L)'
;SRPLVPAAPSTAEPRSAPETAPCADNSGASRRIGPSPAPARSPAEPAAAPADTPSGRRRSPRWPEPEYFTPELGEMTLGPQGLARAAGLEPHRVAELAGYGLISGAEPATGADLLVARAAADLLDHGIEPRHLRQVAVAAGRAAALIRAAGGGTTRVSPAPAAAALVRLEAALLRAALLDD
;
A
#
# COMPACT_ATOMS: atom_id res chain seq x y z
N SER A 1 -30.38 32.44 12.52
CA SER A 1 -31.10 32.31 11.24
C SER A 1 -30.15 32.48 10.07
N ARG A 2 -29.74 31.38 9.44
CA ARG A 2 -29.08 31.34 8.12
C ARG A 2 -29.99 30.50 7.22
N PRO A 3 -30.36 30.93 6.00
CA PRO A 3 -31.22 30.13 5.15
C PRO A 3 -30.44 29.01 4.46
N LEU A 4 -31.09 27.85 4.43
CA LEU A 4 -30.74 26.59 3.80
C LEU A 4 -31.00 26.68 2.28
N VAL A 5 -30.06 26.25 1.46
CA VAL A 5 -30.24 26.03 0.01
C VAL A 5 -30.80 24.61 -0.20
N PRO A 6 -31.84 24.42 -1.05
CA PRO A 6 -32.21 23.08 -1.49
C PRO A 6 -31.88 22.80 -2.98
N ALA A 7 -31.15 21.68 -3.14
CA ALA A 7 -31.28 20.57 -4.10
C ALA A 7 -31.65 20.79 -5.58
N ALA A 8 -30.83 20.15 -6.43
CA ALA A 8 -31.05 19.82 -7.83
C ALA A 8 -32.19 18.80 -8.05
N PRO A 9 -32.59 18.57 -9.32
CA PRO A 9 -33.03 17.25 -9.74
C PRO A 9 -32.26 16.67 -10.93
N SER A 10 -32.14 15.35 -10.82
CA SER A 10 -31.65 14.32 -11.76
C SER A 10 -32.53 14.14 -12.99
N THR A 11 -31.93 13.77 -14.13
CA THR A 11 -32.63 13.01 -15.19
C THR A 11 -31.64 12.12 -15.98
N ALA A 12 -32.15 10.95 -16.37
CA ALA A 12 -31.52 9.73 -16.84
C ALA A 12 -31.04 9.68 -18.32
N GLU A 13 -30.20 8.68 -18.60
CA GLU A 13 -29.89 7.94 -19.85
C GLU A 13 -31.06 7.79 -20.86
N PRO A 14 -30.86 7.49 -22.19
CA PRO A 14 -30.09 6.31 -22.66
C PRO A 14 -29.52 6.26 -24.14
N ARG A 15 -28.74 5.18 -24.39
CA ARG A 15 -28.68 4.30 -25.60
C ARG A 15 -28.14 4.76 -26.99
N SER A 16 -27.20 3.95 -27.50
CA SER A 16 -27.17 3.27 -28.82
C SER A 16 -25.91 3.46 -29.69
N ALA A 17 -25.26 2.33 -30.01
CA ALA A 17 -24.42 2.11 -31.20
C ALA A 17 -25.31 1.80 -32.43
N PRO A 18 -24.82 1.79 -33.69
CA PRO A 18 -24.13 0.58 -34.20
C PRO A 18 -23.12 0.78 -35.38
N GLU A 19 -22.40 -0.33 -35.68
CA GLU A 19 -21.98 -0.88 -37.00
C GLU A 19 -21.00 -0.15 -37.96
N THR A 20 -19.88 -0.80 -38.29
CA THR A 20 -19.68 -1.54 -39.58
C THR A 20 -18.24 -2.07 -39.75
N ALA A 21 -18.11 -3.35 -40.11
CA ALA A 21 -16.95 -3.95 -40.79
C ALA A 21 -17.09 -3.69 -42.33
N PRO A 22 -16.06 -3.88 -43.19
CA PRO A 22 -15.73 -5.25 -43.63
C PRO A 22 -14.30 -5.50 -44.21
N CYS A 23 -14.14 -6.77 -44.61
CA CYS A 23 -13.30 -7.33 -45.68
C CYS A 23 -11.88 -7.82 -45.36
N ALA A 24 -11.81 -9.15 -45.38
CA ALA A 24 -10.67 -10.02 -45.40
C ALA A 24 -9.84 -9.88 -46.69
N ASP A 25 -8.57 -10.28 -46.60
CA ASP A 25 -7.92 -10.96 -47.71
C ASP A 25 -7.07 -12.11 -47.16
N ASN A 26 -7.33 -13.30 -47.69
CA ASN A 26 -6.77 -14.57 -47.30
C ASN A 26 -6.55 -15.42 -48.55
N SER A 27 -5.28 -15.56 -48.93
CA SER A 27 -4.74 -16.52 -49.88
C SER A 27 -3.22 -16.50 -49.67
N GLY A 28 -2.49 -17.58 -49.42
CA GLY A 28 -2.70 -19.00 -49.67
C GLY A 28 -1.43 -19.53 -50.33
N ALA A 29 -0.66 -20.42 -49.70
CA ALA A 29 0.30 -21.31 -50.38
C ALA A 29 0.84 -22.42 -49.48
N SER A 30 0.18 -23.56 -49.59
CA SER A 30 0.57 -24.94 -49.35
C SER A 30 2.05 -25.34 -49.19
N ARG A 31 2.27 -26.11 -48.12
CA ARG A 31 2.94 -27.44 -48.00
C ARG A 31 4.21 -27.72 -48.82
N ARG A 32 5.22 -28.25 -48.12
CA ARG A 32 5.77 -29.59 -48.40
C ARG A 32 6.23 -30.28 -47.11
N ILE A 33 5.71 -31.50 -46.94
CA ILE A 33 6.07 -32.49 -45.92
C ILE A 33 7.15 -33.38 -46.57
N GLY A 34 8.27 -33.59 -45.88
CA GLY A 34 9.28 -34.59 -46.21
C GLY A 34 9.43 -35.60 -45.06
N PRO A 35 9.73 -36.88 -45.33
CA PRO A 35 9.70 -37.95 -44.33
C PRO A 35 11.01 -38.09 -43.54
N SER A 36 10.87 -38.58 -42.30
CA SER A 36 11.94 -38.99 -41.36
C SER A 36 12.68 -40.26 -41.84
N PRO A 37 13.94 -40.48 -41.41
CA PRO A 37 14.15 -41.55 -40.42
C PRO A 37 15.25 -41.28 -39.37
N ALA A 38 15.08 -41.85 -38.16
CA ALA A 38 16.08 -41.97 -37.08
C ALA A 38 16.68 -43.42 -37.07
N PRO A 39 17.55 -43.86 -36.13
CA PRO A 39 18.30 -43.15 -35.07
C PRO A 39 19.80 -43.55 -34.95
N ALA A 40 20.66 -42.73 -34.32
CA ALA A 40 21.85 -43.23 -33.59
C ALA A 40 22.61 -42.14 -32.80
N ARG A 41 22.71 -42.39 -31.49
CA ARG A 41 23.81 -42.06 -30.55
C ARG A 41 23.91 -40.61 -30.02
N SER A 42 23.39 -40.42 -28.81
CA SER A 42 23.85 -39.41 -27.86
C SER A 42 25.34 -39.60 -27.52
N PRO A 43 26.06 -38.50 -27.27
CA PRO A 43 26.95 -38.45 -26.13
C PRO A 43 26.73 -37.20 -25.27
N ALA A 44 26.72 -37.42 -23.95
CA ALA A 44 27.12 -36.49 -22.89
C ALA A 44 26.48 -35.09 -22.88
N GLU A 45 25.40 -35.00 -22.10
CA GLU A 45 24.96 -33.81 -21.37
C GLU A 45 26.17 -33.12 -20.69
N PRO A 46 26.47 -31.83 -20.97
CA PRO A 46 27.34 -31.07 -20.10
C PRO A 46 26.59 -30.86 -18.79
N ALA A 47 27.14 -31.50 -17.76
CA ALA A 47 26.86 -31.34 -16.34
C ALA A 47 26.15 -30.02 -16.00
N ALA A 48 25.01 -30.18 -15.32
CA ALA A 48 24.31 -29.16 -14.56
C ALA A 48 25.25 -28.06 -14.08
N ALA A 49 25.00 -26.83 -14.56
CA ALA A 49 25.61 -25.64 -13.99
C ALA A 49 25.25 -25.59 -12.50
N PRO A 50 26.20 -25.69 -11.57
CA PRO A 50 25.91 -25.44 -10.18
C PRO A 50 25.96 -23.93 -9.97
N ALA A 51 24.77 -23.34 -9.86
CA ALA A 51 24.39 -22.39 -8.83
C ALA A 51 23.30 -21.48 -9.39
N ASP A 52 22.06 -21.73 -8.93
CA ASP A 52 21.27 -20.64 -8.37
C ASP A 52 22.17 -19.93 -7.35
N THR A 53 23.01 -19.02 -7.84
CA THR A 53 23.58 -18.02 -6.98
C THR A 53 22.36 -17.24 -6.56
N PRO A 54 21.97 -17.20 -5.27
CA PRO A 54 21.09 -16.15 -4.82
C PRO A 54 21.94 -14.90 -4.99
N SER A 55 21.94 -14.34 -6.19
CA SER A 55 22.49 -13.04 -6.49
C SER A 55 21.65 -12.16 -5.60
N GLY A 56 22.21 -11.85 -4.43
CA GLY A 56 21.68 -10.95 -3.44
C GLY A 56 21.66 -9.59 -4.10
N ARG A 57 20.74 -9.41 -5.05
CA ARG A 57 20.23 -8.12 -5.45
C ARG A 57 19.74 -7.59 -4.12
N ARG A 58 20.57 -6.75 -3.48
CA ARG A 58 20.21 -6.01 -2.29
C ARG A 58 18.81 -5.53 -2.58
N ARG A 59 17.81 -6.12 -1.93
CA ARG A 59 16.45 -5.62 -2.08
C ARG A 59 16.57 -4.22 -1.56
N SER A 60 16.44 -3.23 -2.45
CA SER A 60 16.34 -1.85 -2.02
C SER A 60 15.32 -1.84 -0.87
N PRO A 61 15.64 -1.22 0.26
CA PRO A 61 14.71 -1.19 1.38
C PRO A 61 13.37 -0.72 0.83
N ARG A 62 12.31 -1.51 1.08
CA ARG A 62 10.98 -1.23 0.57
C ARG A 62 10.36 -0.16 1.46
N TRP A 63 10.75 1.07 1.21
CA TRP A 63 10.14 2.25 1.81
C TRP A 63 8.74 2.48 1.21
N PRO A 64 7.84 3.15 1.94
CA PRO A 64 6.56 3.55 1.37
C PRO A 64 6.82 4.51 0.19
N GLU A 65 6.30 4.14 -0.98
CA GLU A 65 6.23 5.00 -2.15
C GLU A 65 4.99 5.92 -2.04
N PRO A 66 4.88 6.99 -2.86
CA PRO A 66 3.78 7.97 -2.75
C PRO A 66 2.39 7.33 -2.71
N GLU A 67 2.18 6.21 -3.41
CA GLU A 67 0.92 5.47 -3.46
C GLU A 67 0.46 5.02 -2.07
N TYR A 68 1.37 4.76 -1.13
CA TYR A 68 1.04 4.41 0.26
C TYR A 68 0.22 5.51 0.97
N PHE A 69 0.40 6.77 0.59
CA PHE A 69 -0.27 7.92 1.20
C PHE A 69 -1.50 8.38 0.42
N THR A 70 -1.90 7.64 -0.61
CA THR A 70 -3.15 7.91 -1.30
C THR A 70 -4.33 7.40 -0.46
N PRO A 71 -5.47 8.11 -0.48
CA PRO A 71 -6.58 7.89 0.47
C PRO A 71 -7.39 6.59 0.26
N GLU A 72 -6.86 5.59 -0.44
CA GLU A 72 -7.52 4.29 -0.68
C GLU A 72 -7.40 3.32 0.52
N LEU A 73 -7.49 3.85 1.74
CA LEU A 73 -7.78 3.03 2.90
C LEU A 73 -9.29 2.79 2.87
N GLY A 74 -9.68 1.72 2.16
CA GLY A 74 -11.08 1.40 1.86
C GLY A 74 -12.01 1.56 3.05
N GLU A 75 -13.28 1.85 2.77
CA GLU A 75 -14.36 2.07 3.74
C GLU A 75 -14.58 0.82 4.63
N MET A 76 -13.69 0.60 5.59
CA MET A 76 -13.79 -0.42 6.60
C MET A 76 -14.27 0.24 7.87
N THR A 77 -15.45 -0.17 8.32
CA THR A 77 -16.06 0.23 9.57
C THR A 77 -16.01 -0.96 10.52
N LEU A 78 -15.10 -0.91 11.50
CA LEU A 78 -14.94 -1.97 12.50
C LEU A 78 -15.43 -1.50 13.86
N GLY A 79 -16.24 -2.33 14.54
CA GLY A 79 -16.48 -2.15 15.97
C GLY A 79 -15.21 -2.47 16.78
N PRO A 80 -15.14 -2.09 18.08
CA PRO A 80 -13.92 -2.27 18.89
C PRO A 80 -13.42 -3.72 18.95
N GLN A 81 -14.34 -4.69 19.09
CA GLN A 81 -13.96 -6.11 19.09
C GLN A 81 -13.48 -6.57 17.71
N GLY A 82 -14.02 -6.01 16.63
CA GLY A 82 -13.59 -6.27 15.26
C GLY A 82 -12.19 -5.73 15.00
N LEU A 83 -11.91 -4.51 15.47
CA LEU A 83 -10.59 -3.89 15.39
C LEU A 83 -9.54 -4.70 16.17
N ALA A 84 -9.84 -5.08 17.42
CA ALA A 84 -8.96 -5.90 18.25
C ALA A 84 -8.58 -7.21 17.55
N ARG A 85 -9.59 -7.96 17.06
CA ARG A 85 -9.38 -9.21 16.33
C ARG A 85 -8.58 -9.00 15.05
N ALA A 86 -8.90 -7.98 14.25
CA ALA A 86 -8.24 -7.72 12.98
C ALA A 86 -6.80 -7.22 13.13
N ALA A 87 -6.48 -6.60 14.27
CA ALA A 87 -5.14 -6.15 14.63
C ALA A 87 -4.30 -7.21 15.36
N GLY A 88 -4.90 -8.33 15.78
CA GLY A 88 -4.20 -9.33 16.60
C GLY A 88 -3.95 -8.87 18.04
N LEU A 89 -4.80 -8.00 18.57
CA LEU A 89 -4.66 -7.39 19.89
C LEU A 89 -5.78 -7.83 20.84
N GLU A 90 -5.46 -7.82 22.14
CA GLU A 90 -6.47 -7.90 23.18
C GLU A 90 -7.31 -6.60 23.25
N PRO A 91 -8.61 -6.66 23.60
CA PRO A 91 -9.48 -5.47 23.65
C PRO A 91 -8.95 -4.35 24.57
N HIS A 92 -8.31 -4.70 25.68
CA HIS A 92 -7.73 -3.71 26.59
C HIS A 92 -6.55 -2.95 25.95
N ARG A 93 -5.78 -3.59 25.06
CA ARG A 93 -4.69 -2.93 24.32
C ARG A 93 -5.22 -1.92 23.31
N VAL A 94 -6.33 -2.23 22.65
CA VAL A 94 -6.99 -1.25 21.76
C VAL A 94 -7.45 -0.02 22.55
N ALA A 95 -8.00 -0.21 23.76
CA ALA A 95 -8.37 0.91 24.63
C ALA A 95 -7.16 1.74 25.08
N GLU A 96 -6.02 1.10 25.38
CA GLU A 96 -4.77 1.82 25.68
C GLU A 96 -4.29 2.64 24.48
N LEU A 97 -4.28 2.07 23.26
CA LEU A 97 -3.88 2.79 22.05
C LEU A 97 -4.74 4.04 21.81
N ALA A 98 -6.06 3.94 22.02
CA ALA A 98 -6.97 5.08 21.96
C ALA A 98 -6.68 6.09 23.09
N GLY A 99 -6.48 5.62 24.32
CA GLY A 99 -6.19 6.46 25.49
C GLY A 99 -4.88 7.26 25.36
N TYR A 100 -3.87 6.71 24.69
CA TYR A 100 -2.63 7.42 24.36
C TYR A 100 -2.69 8.25 23.08
N GLY A 101 -3.82 8.21 22.36
CA GLY A 101 -4.07 9.02 21.16
C GLY A 101 -3.39 8.51 19.90
N LEU A 102 -3.08 7.22 19.81
CA LEU A 102 -2.53 6.61 18.58
C LEU A 102 -3.62 6.37 17.53
N ILE A 103 -4.81 5.97 17.98
CA ILE A 103 -5.99 5.74 17.16
C ILE A 103 -7.12 6.66 17.63
N SER A 104 -8.13 6.86 16.79
CA SER A 104 -9.24 7.77 17.08
C SER A 104 -10.06 7.36 18.31
N GLY A 105 -10.21 6.06 18.55
CA GLY A 105 -11.16 5.50 19.52
C GLY A 105 -12.64 5.72 19.13
N ALA A 106 -12.90 6.18 17.90
CA ALA A 106 -14.24 6.39 17.39
C ALA A 106 -14.91 5.07 16.99
N GLU A 107 -16.24 5.05 17.04
CA GLU A 107 -17.05 3.97 16.50
C GLU A 107 -17.88 4.46 15.30
N PRO A 108 -17.76 3.83 14.13
CA PRO A 108 -16.85 2.72 13.81
C PRO A 108 -15.39 3.17 13.65
N ALA A 109 -14.46 2.27 13.99
CA ALA A 109 -13.05 2.44 13.67
C ALA A 109 -12.80 2.34 12.16
N THR A 110 -11.81 3.08 11.70
CA THR A 110 -11.47 3.23 10.28
C THR A 110 -10.36 2.27 9.85
N GLY A 111 -10.13 2.15 8.53
CA GLY A 111 -8.95 1.46 8.00
C GLY A 111 -7.62 2.04 8.48
N ALA A 112 -7.56 3.35 8.74
CA ALA A 112 -6.39 4.00 9.32
C ALA A 112 -6.14 3.57 10.77
N ASP A 113 -7.21 3.45 11.57
CA ASP A 113 -7.09 2.94 12.95
C ASP A 113 -6.58 1.49 12.96
N LEU A 114 -7.03 0.65 12.02
CA LEU A 114 -6.54 -0.72 11.87
C LEU A 114 -5.06 -0.78 11.48
N LEU A 115 -4.62 0.06 10.52
CA LEU A 115 -3.21 0.11 10.14
C LEU A 115 -2.32 0.49 11.33
N VAL A 116 -2.71 1.51 12.08
CA VAL A 116 -1.95 1.95 13.26
C VAL A 116 -1.97 0.87 14.34
N ALA A 117 -3.12 0.23 14.58
CA ALA A 117 -3.22 -0.84 15.57
C ALA A 117 -2.33 -2.04 15.25
N ARG A 118 -2.25 -2.45 13.98
CA ARG A 118 -1.34 -3.53 13.53
C ARG A 118 0.12 -3.16 13.71
N ALA A 119 0.52 -1.98 13.26
CA ALA A 119 1.90 -1.51 13.44
C ALA A 119 2.28 -1.39 14.93
N ALA A 120 1.34 -0.98 15.78
CA ALA A 120 1.55 -0.97 17.21
C ALA A 120 1.68 -2.38 17.79
N ALA A 121 0.91 -3.36 17.32
CA ALA A 121 1.02 -4.75 17.75
C ALA A 121 2.43 -5.32 17.53
N ASP A 122 3.03 -5.09 16.36
CA ASP A 122 4.40 -5.51 16.07
C ASP A 122 5.42 -4.90 17.04
N LEU A 123 5.21 -3.65 17.47
CA LEU A 123 6.09 -2.97 18.42
C LEU A 123 5.91 -3.48 19.86
N LEU A 124 4.72 -3.95 20.23
CA LEU A 124 4.47 -4.56 21.53
C LEU A 124 5.25 -5.87 21.69
N ASP A 125 5.42 -6.65 20.61
CA ASP A 125 6.24 -7.87 20.61
C ASP A 125 7.73 -7.59 20.89
N HIS A 126 8.16 -6.34 20.69
CA HIS A 126 9.50 -5.85 21.03
C HIS A 126 9.54 -5.11 22.39
N GLY A 127 8.47 -5.14 23.18
CA GLY A 127 8.38 -4.47 24.49
C GLY A 127 8.11 -2.96 24.42
N ILE A 128 7.78 -2.41 23.25
CA ILE A 128 7.51 -0.99 23.09
C ILE A 128 6.02 -0.72 23.32
N GLU A 129 5.71 -0.40 24.58
CA GLU A 129 4.32 -0.15 25.03
C GLU A 129 3.67 1.13 24.49
N PRO A 130 2.32 1.25 24.51
CA PRO A 130 1.58 2.40 23.94
C PRO A 130 2.02 3.76 24.49
N ARG A 131 2.40 3.84 25.77
CA ARG A 131 2.93 5.05 26.40
C ARG A 131 4.21 5.57 25.73
N HIS A 132 5.06 4.67 25.22
CA HIS A 132 6.27 5.04 24.49
C HIS A 132 5.91 5.53 23.08
N LEU A 133 4.90 4.93 22.45
CA LEU A 133 4.45 5.28 21.11
C LEU A 133 3.77 6.64 21.03
N ARG A 134 3.28 7.19 22.15
CA ARG A 134 2.71 8.55 22.21
C ARG A 134 3.66 9.60 21.60
N GLN A 135 4.97 9.48 21.84
CA GLN A 135 5.93 10.43 21.27
C GLN A 135 6.05 10.29 19.74
N VAL A 136 5.92 9.07 19.22
CA VAL A 136 5.90 8.76 17.79
C VAL A 136 4.65 9.37 17.15
N ALA A 137 3.49 9.22 17.78
CA ALA A 137 2.23 9.82 17.32
C ALA A 137 2.33 11.37 17.26
N VAL A 138 2.93 12.00 18.27
CA VAL A 138 3.16 13.45 18.28
C VAL A 138 4.11 13.88 17.16
N ALA A 139 5.20 13.14 16.94
CA ALA A 139 6.14 13.41 15.85
C ALA A 139 5.46 13.30 14.48
N ALA A 140 4.69 12.23 14.24
CA ALA A 140 3.91 12.04 13.02
C ALA A 140 2.90 13.20 12.78
N GLY A 141 2.24 13.66 13.85
CA GLY A 141 1.34 14.83 13.77
C GLY A 141 2.07 16.11 13.33
N ARG A 142 3.28 16.35 13.84
CA ARG A 142 4.13 17.49 13.45
C ARG A 142 4.62 17.36 12.00
N ALA A 143 5.04 16.17 11.59
CA ALA A 143 5.42 15.85 10.21
C ALA A 143 4.27 16.15 9.23
N ALA A 144 3.06 15.69 9.54
CA ALA A 144 1.88 15.95 8.72
C ALA A 144 1.55 17.45 8.66
N ALA A 145 1.69 18.18 9.77
CA ALA A 145 1.49 19.64 9.79
C ALA A 145 2.53 20.38 8.93
N LEU A 146 3.79 19.96 8.97
CA LEU A 146 4.87 20.50 8.15
C LEU A 146 4.59 20.31 6.65
N ILE A 147 4.20 19.09 6.24
CA ILE A 147 3.88 18.79 4.84
C ILE A 147 2.72 19.65 4.35
N ARG A 148 1.65 19.78 5.15
CA ARG A 148 0.49 20.61 4.80
C ARG A 148 0.86 22.10 4.71
N ALA A 149 1.73 22.60 5.58
CA ALA A 149 2.19 23.99 5.53
C ALA A 149 3.07 24.28 4.30
N ALA A 150 3.97 23.36 3.94
CA ALA A 150 4.84 23.50 2.77
C ALA A 150 4.06 23.52 1.45
N GLY A 151 2.91 22.85 1.37
CA GLY A 151 2.00 22.87 0.23
C GLY A 151 1.30 24.22 -0.02
N GLY A 152 1.58 25.27 0.76
CA GLY A 152 1.12 26.63 0.49
C GLY A 152 -0.40 26.84 0.56
N GLY A 153 -1.11 25.98 1.29
CA GLY A 153 -2.58 26.07 1.46
C GLY A 153 -3.39 25.70 0.21
N THR A 154 -2.75 25.26 -0.89
CA THR A 154 -3.49 24.76 -2.05
C THR A 154 -3.85 23.30 -1.86
N THR A 155 -5.14 22.99 -1.86
CA THR A 155 -5.66 21.61 -1.77
C THR A 155 -5.41 20.79 -3.04
N ARG A 156 -4.80 21.38 -4.08
CA ARG A 156 -4.57 20.72 -5.38
C ARG A 156 -3.32 19.86 -5.44
N VAL A 157 -2.32 20.12 -4.60
CA VAL A 157 -1.07 19.34 -4.61
C VAL A 157 -1.21 18.19 -3.63
N SER A 158 -1.07 16.96 -4.14
CA SER A 158 -1.09 15.77 -3.29
C SER A 158 0.07 15.79 -2.29
N PRO A 159 -0.15 15.53 -0.99
CA PRO A 159 0.91 15.46 0.01
C PRO A 159 1.77 14.19 -0.10
N ALA A 160 1.34 13.22 -0.92
CA ALA A 160 1.91 11.89 -0.98
C ALA A 160 3.42 11.83 -1.30
N PRO A 161 3.95 12.56 -2.31
CA PRO A 161 5.39 12.54 -2.60
C PRO A 161 6.25 13.08 -1.45
N ALA A 162 5.78 14.15 -0.79
CA ALA A 162 6.48 14.74 0.35
C ALA A 162 6.45 13.81 1.57
N ALA A 163 5.32 13.15 1.83
CA ALA A 163 5.20 12.17 2.90
C ALA A 163 6.14 10.97 2.69
N ALA A 164 6.19 10.42 1.48
CA ALA A 164 7.10 9.32 1.15
C ALA A 164 8.58 9.71 1.31
N ALA A 165 8.96 10.91 0.85
CA ALA A 165 10.32 11.42 1.04
C ALA A 165 10.68 11.62 2.53
N LEU A 166 9.75 12.12 3.33
CA LEU A 166 9.96 12.33 4.76
C LEU A 166 10.14 11.02 5.52
N VAL A 167 9.31 9.99 5.26
CA VAL A 167 9.48 8.69 5.92
C VAL A 167 10.83 8.04 5.56
N ARG A 168 11.28 8.19 4.31
CA ARG A 168 12.63 7.75 3.90
C ARG A 168 13.73 8.46 4.69
N LEU A 169 13.58 9.76 4.94
CA LEU A 169 14.51 10.54 5.78
C LEU A 169 14.47 10.07 7.23
N GLU A 170 13.29 9.93 7.84
CA GLU A 170 13.13 9.48 9.23
C GLU A 170 13.80 8.12 9.46
N ALA A 171 13.61 7.19 8.52
CA ALA A 171 14.22 5.88 8.66
C ALA A 171 15.75 5.88 8.45
N ALA A 172 16.26 6.79 7.60
CA ALA A 172 17.70 6.99 7.46
C ALA A 172 18.31 7.59 8.75
N LEU A 173 17.63 8.55 9.38
CA LEU A 173 18.04 9.14 10.65
C LEU A 173 18.03 8.11 11.79
N LEU A 174 16.96 7.30 11.89
CA LEU A 174 16.88 6.22 12.87
C LEU A 174 18.02 5.21 12.68
N ARG A 175 18.32 4.84 11.42
CA ARG A 175 19.42 3.94 11.10
C ARG A 175 20.77 4.52 11.55
N ALA A 176 21.03 5.80 11.29
CA ALA A 176 22.27 6.44 11.73
C ALA A 176 22.38 6.40 13.26
N ALA A 177 21.33 6.85 13.96
CA ALA A 177 21.30 6.88 15.41
C ALA A 177 21.53 5.52 16.09
N LEU A 178 21.07 4.41 15.48
CA LEU A 178 21.25 3.06 16.03
C LEU A 178 22.62 2.42 15.68
N LEU A 179 23.36 2.98 14.73
CA LEU A 179 24.64 2.43 14.26
C LEU A 179 25.85 3.29 14.67
N ASP A 180 25.59 4.50 15.17
CA ASP A 180 26.62 5.44 15.63
C ASP A 180 26.92 5.29 17.15
N ASP A 181 26.46 4.20 17.78
CA ASP A 181 26.81 3.78 19.15
C ASP A 181 28.08 2.90 19.22
#